data_AF-L7V2D1-F1
#
_entry.id   AF-L7V2D1-F1
#
_cell.length_a   1.000
_cell.length_b   1.000
_cell.length_c   1.000
_cell.angle_alpha   90.00
_cell.angle_beta   90.00
_cell.angle_gamma   90.00
#
_symmetry.space_group_name_H-M   'P 1'
#
loop_
_entity.id
_entity.type
_entity.pdbx_description
1 polymer ?
#
loop_
_entity_poly.entity_id
_entity_poly.type
_entity_poly.pdbx_seq_one_letter_code
_entity_poly.pdbx_strand_id
1 'polypeptide(L)'
;MCLGIPGRIVEITDPENYLAKVDVSGVQRTISVRLLDEDTPQPDDWVLVHVGFAMAKIDESEALLTLAAIKQLGEAYTAEMEAFDSSSIV
;
A
#
# COMPACT_ATOMS: atom_id res chain seq x y z
N MET A 1 10.52 -7.43 -9.21
CA MET A 1 10.87 -7.22 -7.79
C MET A 1 9.89 -6.17 -7.31
N CYS A 2 8.64 -6.52 -7.08
CA CYS A 2 7.59 -5.51 -6.91
C CYS A 2 7.74 -4.81 -5.55
N LEU A 3 8.18 -3.55 -5.55
CA LEU A 3 8.16 -2.72 -4.36
C LEU A 3 6.70 -2.41 -3.98
N GLY A 4 6.30 -2.75 -2.75
CA GLY A 4 4.98 -2.40 -2.22
C GLY A 4 4.76 -0.89 -2.27
N ILE A 5 3.55 -0.47 -2.65
CA ILE A 5 3.21 0.96 -2.73
C ILE A 5 2.64 1.38 -1.37
N PRO A 6 3.19 2.41 -0.71
CA PRO A 6 2.64 2.91 0.55
C PRO A 6 1.26 3.53 0.31
N GLY A 7 0.30 3.15 1.15
CA GLY A 7 -1.06 3.68 1.14
C GLY A 7 -1.54 3.95 2.56
N ARG A 8 -2.39 4.97 2.71
CA ARG A 8 -2.99 5.33 4.00
C ARG A 8 -4.36 4.69 4.13
N ILE A 9 -4.64 4.04 5.24
CA ILE A 9 -5.95 3.49 5.54
C ILE A 9 -6.93 4.63 5.78
N VAL A 10 -8.01 4.66 5.01
CA VAL A 10 -9.08 5.65 5.14
C VAL A 10 -10.14 5.16 6.12
N GLU A 11 -10.49 3.88 6.02
CA GLU A 11 -11.51 3.25 6.86
C GLU A 11 -11.37 1.72 6.84
N ILE A 12 -11.84 1.05 7.89
CA ILE A 12 -11.99 -0.41 7.91
C ILE A 12 -13.42 -0.72 7.46
N THR A 13 -13.55 -1.23 6.23
CA THR A 13 -14.86 -1.47 5.62
C THR A 13 -15.51 -2.73 6.16
N ASP A 14 -14.72 -3.76 6.48
CA ASP A 14 -15.23 -5.08 6.83
C ASP A 14 -14.23 -5.81 7.76
N PRO A 15 -14.30 -5.60 9.08
CA PRO A 15 -13.32 -6.15 10.02
C PRO A 15 -13.39 -7.69 10.12
N GLU A 16 -14.59 -8.28 10.00
CA GLU A 16 -14.77 -9.74 10.03
C GLU A 16 -14.10 -10.44 8.84
N ASN A 17 -14.03 -9.76 7.70
CA ASN A 17 -13.40 -10.25 6.48
C ASN A 17 -11.99 -9.71 6.26
N TYR A 18 -11.46 -8.93 7.20
CA TYR A 18 -10.16 -8.25 7.09
C TYR A 18 -10.04 -7.37 5.85
N LEU A 19 -11.05 -6.55 5.58
CA LEU A 19 -11.06 -5.62 4.47
C LEU A 19 -10.99 -4.18 4.98
N ALA A 20 -10.07 -3.43 4.38
CA ALA A 20 -9.88 -2.02 4.65
C ALA A 20 -9.82 -1.24 3.34
N LYS A 21 -10.25 0.01 3.39
CA LYS A 21 -10.12 0.95 2.28
C LYS A 21 -8.85 1.77 2.47
N VAL A 22 -7.99 1.73 1.46
CA VAL A 22 -6.71 2.44 1.44
C VAL A 22 -6.75 3.53 0.37
N ASP A 23 -6.15 4.68 0.66
CA ASP A 23 -5.85 5.74 -0.30
C ASP A 23 -4.38 5.66 -0.69
N VAL A 24 -4.13 5.47 -1.98
CA VAL A 24 -2.79 5.44 -2.57
C VAL A 24 -2.71 6.59 -3.56
N SER A 25 -2.01 7.66 -3.19
CA SER A 25 -1.83 8.85 -4.04
C SER A 25 -3.15 9.43 -4.61
N GLY A 26 -4.23 9.42 -3.82
CA GLY A 26 -5.56 9.92 -4.22
C GLY A 26 -6.46 8.89 -4.89
N VAL A 27 -6.01 7.64 -5.05
CA VAL A 27 -6.84 6.53 -5.54
C VAL A 27 -7.24 5.65 -4.36
N GLN A 28 -8.55 5.56 -4.12
CA GLN A 28 -9.10 4.71 -3.06
C GLN A 28 -9.37 3.29 -3.57
N ARG A 29 -8.89 2.27 -2.85
CA ARG A 29 -9.14 0.86 -3.16
C ARG A 29 -9.41 0.06 -1.88
N THR A 30 -10.22 -0.99 -2.00
CA THR A 30 -10.39 -1.96 -0.92
C THR A 30 -9.30 -3.02 -1.02
N ILE A 31 -8.60 -3.27 0.08
CA ILE A 31 -7.51 -4.24 0.19
C ILE A 31 -7.77 -5.18 1.36
N SER A 32 -7.16 -6.36 1.34
CA SER A 32 -7.18 -7.26 2.49
C SER A 32 -6.03 -6.94 3.45
N VAL A 33 -6.36 -6.76 4.72
CA VAL A 33 -5.43 -6.58 5.83
C VAL A 33 -5.25 -7.86 6.64
N ARG A 34 -5.67 -9.02 6.11
CA ARG A 34 -5.63 -10.31 6.82
C ARG A 34 -4.22 -10.72 7.25
N LEU A 35 -3.21 -10.32 6.48
CA LEU A 35 -1.81 -10.59 6.80
C LEU A 35 -1.32 -9.81 8.04
N LEU A 36 -2.09 -8.81 8.47
CA LEU A 36 -1.86 -7.97 9.63
C LEU A 36 -2.90 -8.25 10.73
N ASP A 37 -3.50 -9.44 10.79
CA ASP A 37 -4.49 -9.79 11.83
C ASP A 37 -3.97 -9.50 13.25
N GLU A 38 -2.71 -9.85 13.53
CA GLU A 38 -2.08 -9.60 14.84
C GLU A 38 -1.81 -8.11 15.13
N ASP A 39 -1.73 -7.27 14.10
CA ASP A 39 -1.50 -5.82 14.20
C ASP A 39 -2.44 -5.09 13.21
N THR A 40 -3.75 -5.25 13.46
CA THR A 40 -4.77 -4.77 12.52
C THR A 40 -4.66 -3.24 12.38
N PRO A 41 -4.44 -2.73 11.16
CA PRO A 41 -4.26 -1.30 10.95
C PRO A 41 -5.57 -0.54 11.22
N GLN A 42 -5.44 0.70 11.65
CA GLN A 42 -6.55 1.62 11.93
C GLN A 42 -6.65 2.70 10.85
N PRO A 43 -7.76 3.45 10.77
CA PRO A 43 -7.81 4.67 9.97
C PRO A 43 -6.63 5.59 10.30
N ASP A 44 -6.07 6.24 9.28
CA ASP A 44 -4.84 7.03 9.30
C ASP A 44 -3.51 6.26 9.42
N ASP A 45 -3.52 4.94 9.63
CA ASP A 45 -2.30 4.13 9.53
C ASP A 45 -1.81 4.00 8.09
N TRP A 46 -0.49 3.87 7.94
CA TRP A 46 0.15 3.62 6.65
C TRP A 46 0.53 2.15 6.51
N VAL A 47 0.28 1.60 5.33
CA VAL A 47 0.59 0.20 5.01
C VAL A 47 1.26 0.10 3.66
N LEU A 48 2.13 -0.90 3.50
CA LEU A 48 2.65 -1.30 2.20
C LEU A 48 1.64 -2.20 1.50
N VAL A 49 1.10 -1.73 0.39
CA VAL A 49 0.15 -2.48 -0.43
C VAL A 49 0.88 -3.22 -1.54
N HIS A 50 0.62 -4.51 -1.66
CA HIS A 50 1.10 -5.34 -2.75
C HIS A 50 -0.05 -6.22 -3.27
N VAL A 51 -0.38 -6.09 -4.56
CA VAL A 51 -1.40 -6.91 -5.27
C VAL A 51 -2.73 -7.08 -4.53
N GLY A 52 -3.20 -6.04 -3.83
CA GLY A 52 -4.50 -6.06 -3.11
C GLY A 52 -4.42 -6.50 -1.64
N PHE A 53 -3.22 -6.71 -1.11
CA PHE A 53 -2.97 -7.04 0.29
C PHE A 53 -2.10 -5.99 0.98
N ALA A 54 -2.39 -5.70 2.25
CA ALA A 54 -1.45 -5.01 3.12
C ALA A 54 -0.39 -6.02 3.59
N MET A 55 0.88 -5.77 3.24
CA MET A 55 1.99 -6.65 3.61
C MET A 55 2.55 -6.32 5.00
N ALA A 56 2.65 -5.05 5.32
CA ALA A 56 3.21 -4.55 6.57
C ALA A 56 2.62 -3.17 6.87
N LYS A 57 2.40 -2.88 8.16
CA LYS A 57 2.22 -1.51 8.64
C LYS A 57 3.58 -0.81 8.64
N ILE A 58 3.60 0.43 8.20
CA ILE A 58 4.79 1.27 8.19
C ILE A 58 4.46 2.59 8.89
N ASP A 59 5.42 3.17 9.59
CA ASP A 59 5.25 4.51 10.14
C ASP A 59 5.23 5.54 9.01
N GLU A 60 4.48 6.62 9.17
CA GLU A 60 4.44 7.72 8.20
C GLU A 60 5.85 8.26 7.89
N SER A 61 6.71 8.33 8.91
CA SER A 61 8.11 8.74 8.76
C SER A 61 8.92 7.76 7.91
N GLU A 62 8.72 6.44 8.09
CA GLU A 62 9.35 5.41 7.26
C GLU A 62 8.77 5.40 5.84
N ALA A 63 7.47 5.64 5.69
CA ALA A 63 6.81 5.77 4.39
C ALA A 63 7.41 6.94 3.61
N LEU A 64 7.57 8.10 4.25
CA LEU A 64 8.16 9.30 3.66
C LEU A 64 9.65 9.13 3.35
N LEU A 65 10.41 8.47 4.23
CA LEU A 65 11.82 8.16 3.99
C LEU A 65 11.99 7.17 2.83
N THR A 66 11.16 6.15 2.76
CA THR A 66 11.16 5.17 1.67
C THR A 66 10.76 5.84 0.36
N LEU A 67 9.68 6.65 0.36
CA LEU A 67 9.28 7.46 -0.79
C LEU A 67 10.41 8.39 -1.25
N ALA A 68 11.09 9.07 -0.32
CA ALA A 68 12.22 9.94 -0.62
C ALA A 68 13.41 9.18 -1.20
N ALA A 69 13.74 8.00 -0.64
CA ALA A 69 14.80 7.12 -1.13
C ALA A 69 14.48 6.56 -2.53
N ILE A 70 13.24 6.16 -2.79
CA ILE A 70 12.78 5.69 -4.10
C ILE A 70 12.83 6.84 -5.12
N LYS A 71 12.47 8.06 -4.73
CA LYS A 71 12.53 9.25 -5.60
C LYS A 71 13.96 9.62 -6.01
N GLN A 72 14.96 9.27 -5.20
CA GLN A 72 16.39 9.41 -5.55
C GLN A 72 16.85 8.35 -6.55
N LEU A 73 16.14 7.23 -6.69
CA LEU A 73 16.45 6.11 -7.58
C LEU A 73 15.74 6.16 -8.95
N GLY A 74 15.33 7.35 -9.39
CA GLY A 74 14.39 7.68 -10.49
C GLY A 74 14.24 6.75 -11.71
N GLU A 75 15.25 5.99 -12.13
CA GLU A 75 15.14 5.02 -13.24
C GLU A 75 14.42 3.73 -12.84
N ALA A 76 14.58 3.23 -11.61
CA ALA A 76 13.91 2.01 -11.14
C ALA A 76 12.40 2.24 -10.86
N TYR A 77 12.03 3.45 -10.45
CA TYR A 77 10.65 3.83 -10.14
C TYR A 77 9.75 3.87 -11.39
N THR A 78 10.28 4.39 -12.50
CA THR A 78 9.53 4.51 -13.76
C THR A 78 9.17 3.12 -14.30
N ALA A 79 10.13 2.19 -14.28
CA ALA A 79 9.91 0.80 -14.72
C ALA A 79 8.89 0.03 -13.86
N GLU A 80 8.90 0.24 -12.54
CA GLU A 80 7.95 -0.42 -11.63
C GLU A 80 6.53 0.19 -11.73
N MET A 81 6.43 1.51 -11.95
CA MET A 81 5.13 2.18 -12.13
C MET A 81 4.47 1.80 -13.46
N GLU A 82 5.25 1.67 -14.54
CA GLU A 82 4.77 1.12 -15.82
C GLU A 82 4.34 -0.35 -15.71
N ALA A 83 5.01 -1.16 -14.87
CA ALA A 83 4.61 -2.54 -14.61
C ALA A 83 3.30 -2.66 -13.80
N PHE A 84 3.04 -1.69 -12.91
CA PHE A 84 1.78 -1.61 -12.16
C PHE A 84 0.62 -1.11 -13.02
N ASP A 85 0.87 -0.14 -13.90
CA ASP A 85 -0.13 0.43 -14.83
C ASP A 85 -0.53 -0.58 -15.93
N SER A 86 0.44 -1.38 -16.41
CA SER A 86 0.21 -2.38 -17.47
C SER A 86 -0.38 -3.71 -17.00
N SER A 87 -0.41 -4.00 -15.70
CA SER A 87 -1.07 -5.20 -15.16
C SER A 87 -2.58 -5.03 -15.13
N SER A 88 -3.21 -5.27 -16.29
CA SER A 88 -4.62 -5.60 -16.38
C SER A 88 -4.82 -7.00 -15.79
N ILE A 89 -5.52 -7.12 -14.67
CA ILE A 89 -6.04 -8.40 -14.20
C ILE A 89 -7.19 -8.78 -15.15
N VAL A 90 -6.98 -9.82 -15.97
CA VAL A 90 -8.06 -10.59 -16.62
C VAL A 90 -8.43 -11.76 -15.73
#